data_AF-A0AAF0UIB9-F1
#
_entry.id   AF-A0AAF0UIB9-F1
#
_cell.length_a   1.000
_cell.length_b   1.000
_cell.length_c   1.000
_cell.angle_alpha   90.00
_cell.angle_beta   90.00
_cell.angle_gamma   90.00
#
_symmetry.space_group_name_H-M   'P 1'
#
loop_
_entity.id
_entity.type
_entity.pdbx_description
1 polymer ?
#
loop_
_entity_poly.entity_id
_entity_poly.type
_entity_poly.pdbx_seq_one_letter_code
_entity_poly.pdbx_strand_id
1 'polypeptide(L)'
;MVATGLSEVPRLSALMTRGIQNGVEGLRMMEGHEATTLEPELQCFIKALWSPSSGIVDSHSLMLSLVGEAESHGTTFSYNTAVIGGRIEGNQIQIHVFESNVIASWNGSSELDSELILIPKVVVNSAGLSAPAIAKRMKGLPDGIIPASHYACGCYFTLSNTKSPFKHLIYPIPEVGGLGVHVSLDLNGQIKFGPDVEWIKGIDDIPSFLNM
;
A
#
# COMPACT_ATOMS: atom_id res chain seq x y z
N MET A 1 -9.30 -17.30 3.81
CA MET A 1 -10.55 -16.53 3.61
C MET A 1 -11.73 -17.33 4.14
N VAL A 2 -12.76 -16.69 4.70
CA VAL A 2 -13.85 -17.36 5.41
C VAL A 2 -15.20 -16.94 4.83
N ALA A 3 -16.08 -17.91 4.57
CA ALA A 3 -17.49 -17.67 4.26
C ALA A 3 -18.32 -17.74 5.55
N THR A 4 -18.99 -16.63 5.87
CA THR A 4 -19.87 -16.48 7.03
C THR A 4 -21.33 -16.79 6.70
N GLY A 5 -21.69 -16.82 5.40
CA GLY A 5 -23.02 -17.18 4.90
C GLY A 5 -23.00 -18.17 3.72
N LEU A 6 -24.14 -18.84 3.46
CA LEU A 6 -24.26 -19.78 2.33
C LEU A 6 -24.16 -19.07 0.98
N SER A 7 -24.64 -17.83 0.90
CA SER A 7 -24.56 -16.96 -0.28
C SER A 7 -23.14 -16.62 -0.71
N GLU A 8 -22.18 -16.79 0.19
CA GLU A 8 -20.78 -16.45 0.01
C GLU A 8 -19.94 -17.58 -0.59
N VAL A 9 -20.41 -18.84 -0.48
CA VAL A 9 -19.70 -20.02 -0.98
C VAL A 9 -19.41 -19.99 -2.48
N PRO A 10 -20.34 -19.55 -3.35
CA PRO A 10 -20.03 -19.41 -4.78
C PRO A 10 -18.91 -18.39 -5.04
N ARG A 11 -18.89 -17.29 -4.28
CA ARG A 11 -17.85 -16.25 -4.39
C ARG A 11 -16.49 -16.80 -3.94
N LEU A 12 -16.45 -17.57 -2.86
CA LEU A 12 -15.24 -18.25 -2.40
C LEU A 12 -14.68 -19.24 -3.44
N SER A 13 -15.56 -19.97 -4.11
CA SER A 13 -15.18 -20.91 -5.19
C SER A 13 -14.63 -20.17 -6.42
N ALA A 14 -15.23 -19.02 -6.77
CA ALA A 14 -14.73 -18.17 -7.84
C ALA A 14 -13.35 -17.57 -7.49
N LEU A 15 -13.12 -17.18 -6.23
CA LEU A 15 -11.82 -16.71 -5.75
C LEU A 15 -10.75 -17.80 -5.84
N MET A 16 -11.07 -19.04 -5.45
CA MET A 16 -10.14 -20.18 -5.61
C MET A 16 -9.78 -20.39 -7.09
N THR A 17 -10.79 -20.39 -7.98
CA THR A 17 -10.57 -20.55 -9.42
C THR A 17 -9.67 -19.46 -9.98
N ARG A 18 -9.92 -18.20 -9.60
CA ARG A 18 -9.08 -17.06 -10.00
C ARG A 18 -7.67 -17.16 -9.44
N GLY A 19 -7.51 -17.59 -8.19
CA GLY A 19 -6.21 -17.83 -7.59
C GLY A 19 -5.39 -18.87 -8.36
N ILE A 20 -6.01 -19.99 -8.73
CA ILE A 20 -5.37 -21.03 -9.56
C ILE A 20 -4.98 -20.47 -10.93
N GLN A 21 -5.87 -19.71 -11.58
CA GLN A 21 -5.57 -19.07 -12.87
C GLN A 21 -4.41 -18.06 -12.78
N ASN A 22 -4.26 -17.40 -11.63
CA ASN A 22 -3.17 -16.49 -11.34
C ASN A 22 -1.87 -17.21 -10.92
N GLY A 23 -1.85 -18.54 -10.90
CA GLY A 23 -0.67 -19.34 -10.53
C GLY A 23 -0.46 -19.48 -9.02
N VAL A 24 -1.47 -19.22 -8.19
CA VAL A 24 -1.36 -19.44 -6.74
C VAL A 24 -1.44 -20.93 -6.45
N GLU A 25 -0.31 -21.50 -6.05
CA GLU A 25 -0.20 -22.91 -5.72
C GLU A 25 -0.72 -23.25 -4.31
N GLY A 26 -1.19 -24.48 -4.12
CA GLY A 26 -1.55 -25.01 -2.80
C GLY A 26 -2.88 -24.50 -2.21
N LEU A 27 -3.68 -23.75 -2.97
CA LEU A 27 -5.02 -23.34 -2.55
C LEU A 27 -5.91 -24.56 -2.25
N ARG A 28 -6.56 -24.56 -1.08
CA ARG A 28 -7.44 -25.64 -0.67
C ARG A 28 -8.76 -25.09 -0.15
N MET A 29 -9.85 -25.60 -0.71
CA MET A 29 -11.18 -25.43 -0.09
C MET A 29 -11.25 -26.29 1.17
N MET A 30 -11.68 -25.70 2.27
CA MET A 30 -11.87 -26.34 3.56
C MET A 30 -13.34 -26.25 3.96
N GLU A 31 -13.84 -27.30 4.59
CA GLU A 31 -15.10 -27.25 5.32
C GLU A 31 -14.93 -26.43 6.60
N GLY A 32 -16.02 -25.84 7.10
CA GLY A 32 -16.00 -25.00 8.31
C GLY A 32 -15.32 -25.69 9.51
N HIS A 33 -15.65 -26.96 9.75
CA HIS A 33 -15.08 -27.74 10.86
C HIS A 33 -13.55 -27.94 10.76
N GLU A 34 -13.00 -28.05 9.54
CA GLU A 34 -11.56 -28.14 9.35
C GLU A 34 -10.90 -26.79 9.68
N ALA A 35 -11.54 -25.67 9.30
CA ALA A 35 -11.06 -24.34 9.64
C ALA A 35 -11.10 -24.06 11.14
N THR A 36 -12.17 -24.44 11.84
CA THR A 36 -12.28 -24.29 13.30
C THR A 36 -11.33 -25.21 14.06
N THR A 37 -10.90 -26.33 13.46
CA THR A 37 -9.86 -27.19 14.06
C THR A 37 -8.49 -26.49 14.04
N LEU A 38 -8.19 -25.73 12.98
CA LEU A 38 -6.96 -24.93 12.90
C LEU A 38 -7.02 -23.68 13.77
N GLU A 39 -8.20 -23.04 13.82
CA GLU A 39 -8.45 -21.79 14.54
C GLU A 39 -9.69 -21.94 15.45
N PRO A 40 -9.53 -22.41 16.70
CA PRO A 40 -10.66 -22.72 17.59
C PRO A 40 -11.57 -21.54 17.91
N GLU A 41 -11.04 -20.31 17.90
CA GLU A 41 -11.79 -19.08 18.16
C GLU A 41 -12.50 -18.55 16.90
N LEU A 42 -12.33 -19.22 15.74
CA LEU A 42 -12.93 -18.79 14.48
C LEU A 42 -14.38 -19.24 14.39
N GLN A 43 -15.29 -18.31 14.09
CA GLN A 43 -16.67 -18.64 13.74
C GLN A 43 -16.78 -18.88 12.23
N CYS A 44 -16.50 -20.10 11.80
CA CYS A 44 -16.63 -20.54 10.41
C CYS A 44 -17.42 -21.85 10.34
N PHE A 45 -18.71 -21.77 10.05
CA PHE A 45 -19.58 -22.97 10.01
C PHE A 45 -19.75 -23.56 8.62
N ILE A 46 -19.33 -22.84 7.58
CA ILE A 46 -19.68 -23.16 6.19
C ILE A 46 -18.43 -23.64 5.44
N LYS A 47 -17.62 -22.71 4.91
CA LYS A 47 -16.40 -23.03 4.18
C LYS A 47 -15.33 -21.96 4.36
N ALA A 48 -14.08 -22.37 4.19
CA ALA A 48 -12.93 -21.48 4.12
C ALA A 48 -12.06 -21.82 2.91
N LEU A 49 -11.32 -20.83 2.42
CA LEU A 49 -10.26 -21.02 1.42
C LEU A 49 -8.92 -20.82 2.11
N TRP A 50 -8.15 -21.90 2.17
CA TRP A 50 -6.80 -21.93 2.71
C TRP A 50 -5.78 -21.56 1.64
N SER A 51 -4.84 -20.69 2.01
CA SER A 51 -3.74 -20.24 1.17
C SER A 51 -2.42 -20.40 1.94
N PRO A 52 -1.67 -21.50 1.68
CA PRO A 52 -0.47 -21.82 2.47
C PRO A 52 0.72 -20.89 2.19
N SER A 53 0.73 -20.22 1.04
CA SER A 53 1.80 -19.31 0.63
C SER A 53 1.65 -17.89 1.18
N SER A 54 0.49 -17.57 1.79
CA SER A 54 0.26 -16.25 2.38
C SER A 54 1.05 -16.09 3.67
N GLY A 55 1.70 -14.94 3.83
CA GLY A 55 2.53 -14.65 4.99
C GLY A 55 2.63 -13.16 5.27
N ILE A 56 3.53 -12.81 6.19
CA ILE A 56 3.81 -11.46 6.65
C ILE A 56 5.31 -11.17 6.53
N VAL A 57 5.67 -9.89 6.44
CA VAL A 57 7.06 -9.44 6.32
C VAL A 57 7.26 -8.18 7.16
N ASP A 58 8.46 -8.03 7.73
CA ASP A 58 8.90 -6.74 8.26
C ASP A 58 9.24 -5.81 7.08
N SER A 59 8.31 -4.92 6.76
CA SER A 59 8.50 -3.98 5.66
C SER A 59 9.65 -3.00 5.91
N HIS A 60 9.94 -2.63 7.17
CA HIS A 60 11.02 -1.71 7.47
C HIS A 60 12.38 -2.37 7.22
N SER A 61 12.57 -3.59 7.74
CA SER A 61 13.79 -4.37 7.50
C SER A 61 13.97 -4.70 6.02
N LEU A 62 12.89 -5.03 5.30
CA LEU A 62 12.93 -5.23 3.85
C LEU A 62 13.41 -3.97 3.12
N MET A 63 12.84 -2.81 3.45
CA MET A 63 13.23 -1.54 2.81
C MET A 63 14.68 -1.17 3.12
N LEU A 64 15.13 -1.35 4.37
CA LEU A 64 16.54 -1.14 4.74
C LEU A 64 17.49 -2.07 3.96
N SER A 65 17.11 -3.34 3.79
CA SER A 65 17.87 -4.28 2.97
C SER A 65 17.99 -3.81 1.52
N LEU A 66 16.90 -3.33 0.93
CA LEU A 66 16.88 -2.82 -0.44
C LEU A 66 17.72 -1.55 -0.61
N VAL A 67 17.71 -0.65 0.39
CA VAL A 67 18.59 0.53 0.42
C VAL A 67 20.04 0.10 0.42
N GLY A 68 20.43 -0.82 1.32
CA GLY A 68 21.80 -1.32 1.40
C GLY A 68 22.26 -2.01 0.10
N GLU A 69 21.38 -2.80 -0.53
CA GLU A 69 21.66 -3.40 -1.84
C GLU A 69 21.85 -2.32 -2.91
N ALA A 70 20.99 -1.32 -2.99
CA ALA A 70 21.11 -0.24 -3.97
C ALA A 70 22.39 0.59 -3.79
N GLU A 71 22.75 0.94 -2.55
CA GLU A 71 23.99 1.66 -2.22
C GLU A 71 25.23 0.84 -2.58
N SER A 72 25.22 -0.47 -2.33
CA SER A 72 26.31 -1.37 -2.73
C SER A 72 26.53 -1.43 -4.26
N HIS A 73 25.49 -1.10 -5.03
CA HIS A 73 25.53 -0.97 -6.48
C HIS A 73 25.71 0.49 -6.96
N GLY A 74 26.09 1.40 -6.06
CA GLY A 74 26.45 2.79 -6.38
C GLY A 74 25.28 3.77 -6.45
N THR A 75 24.11 3.41 -5.92
CA THR A 75 22.97 4.33 -5.81
C THR A 75 23.22 5.35 -4.71
N THR A 76 22.91 6.63 -4.98
CA THR A 76 22.95 7.70 -3.97
C THR A 76 21.53 8.05 -3.54
N PHE A 77 21.28 8.06 -2.23
CA PHE A 77 20.03 8.57 -1.65
C PHE A 77 20.22 10.00 -1.13
N SER A 78 19.32 10.90 -1.51
CA SER A 78 19.24 12.26 -0.99
C SER A 78 17.96 12.41 -0.20
N TYR A 79 18.07 12.34 1.13
CA TYR A 79 16.93 12.55 2.05
C TYR A 79 16.66 14.05 2.24
N ASN A 80 15.50 14.40 2.81
CA ASN A 80 15.07 15.79 3.01
C ASN A 80 15.14 16.65 1.72
N THR A 81 14.98 15.98 0.58
CA THR A 81 15.14 16.54 -0.76
C THR A 81 13.84 16.31 -1.51
N ALA A 82 13.06 17.37 -1.71
CA ALA A 82 11.73 17.28 -2.28
C ALA A 82 11.72 17.72 -3.75
N VAL A 83 11.09 16.91 -4.60
CA VAL A 83 10.79 17.30 -5.98
C VAL A 83 9.51 18.14 -5.99
N ILE A 84 9.63 19.41 -6.38
CA ILE A 84 8.50 20.35 -6.41
C ILE A 84 7.85 20.44 -7.81
N GLY A 85 8.52 19.93 -8.84
CA GLY A 85 8.03 19.90 -10.21
C GLY A 85 9.18 19.77 -11.21
N GLY A 86 8.94 20.21 -12.44
CA GLY A 86 9.98 20.17 -13.46
C GLY A 86 9.47 20.51 -14.85
N ARG A 87 10.32 20.27 -15.86
CA ARG A 87 10.00 20.56 -17.25
C ARG A 87 10.60 19.51 -18.18
N ILE A 88 9.89 19.21 -19.26
CA ILE A 88 10.37 18.39 -20.38
C ILE A 88 10.44 19.27 -21.62
N GLU A 89 11.62 19.34 -22.23
CA GLU A 89 11.87 20.07 -23.47
C GLU A 89 12.65 19.19 -24.45
N GLY A 90 11.96 18.72 -25.50
CA GLY A 90 12.54 17.76 -26.43
C GLY A 90 12.98 16.49 -25.69
N ASN A 91 14.28 16.19 -25.72
CA ASN A 91 14.87 15.02 -25.06
C ASN A 91 15.45 15.33 -23.66
N GLN A 92 15.30 16.55 -23.16
CA GLN A 92 15.84 16.96 -21.86
C GLN A 92 14.75 17.00 -20.80
N ILE A 93 15.04 16.39 -19.65
CA ILE A 93 14.18 16.43 -18.46
C ILE A 93 14.89 17.29 -17.41
N GLN A 94 14.18 18.25 -16.84
CA GLN A 94 14.61 19.07 -15.72
C GLN A 94 13.73 18.76 -14.51
N ILE A 95 14.36 18.51 -13.36
CA ILE A 95 13.69 18.26 -12.09
C ILE A 95 14.05 19.36 -11.12
N HIS A 96 13.04 20.04 -10.61
CA HIS A 96 13.17 21.16 -9.69
C HIS A 96 13.08 20.61 -8.27
N VAL A 97 14.10 20.89 -7.48
CA VAL A 97 14.31 20.34 -6.15
C VAL A 97 14.41 21.45 -5.12
N PHE A 98 13.90 21.18 -3.92
CA PHE A 98 13.94 22.08 -2.78
C PHE A 98 14.11 21.29 -1.47
N GLU A 99 14.66 21.92 -0.43
CA GLU A 99 14.76 21.29 0.89
C GLU A 99 13.37 21.03 1.51
N SER A 100 13.12 19.79 1.97
CA SER A 100 11.81 19.37 2.49
C SER A 100 11.32 20.20 3.69
N ASN A 101 12.22 20.60 4.59
CA ASN A 101 11.87 21.31 5.83
C ASN A 101 11.26 22.69 5.55
N VAL A 102 11.64 23.33 4.46
CA VAL A 102 11.13 24.66 4.09
C VAL A 102 9.74 24.53 3.44
N ILE A 103 9.51 23.47 2.65
CA ILE A 103 8.19 23.19 2.06
C ILE A 103 7.13 22.97 3.13
N ALA A 104 7.47 22.35 4.25
CA ALA A 104 6.54 22.13 5.37
C ALA A 104 5.92 23.43 5.91
N SER A 105 6.63 24.55 5.78
CA SER A 105 6.17 25.89 6.16
C SER A 105 5.57 26.70 5.01
N TRP A 106 5.60 26.17 3.78
CA TRP A 106 5.12 26.85 2.60
C TRP A 106 3.60 26.70 2.46
N ASN A 107 2.90 27.83 2.40
CA ASN A 107 1.44 27.91 2.37
C ASN A 107 0.86 27.89 0.94
N GLY A 108 1.66 27.59 -0.08
CA GLY A 108 1.22 27.55 -1.48
C GLY A 108 0.98 28.92 -2.13
N SER A 109 1.24 30.04 -1.45
CA SER A 109 0.88 31.39 -1.91
C SER A 109 1.98 32.14 -2.69
N SER A 110 3.21 31.63 -2.70
CA SER A 110 4.35 32.22 -3.43
C SER A 110 4.98 31.20 -4.36
N GLU A 111 5.46 31.60 -5.53
CA GLU A 111 6.30 30.71 -6.35
C GLU A 111 7.54 30.29 -5.54
N LEU A 112 7.79 28.98 -5.46
CA LEU A 112 9.03 28.43 -4.92
C LEU A 112 10.05 28.44 -6.04
N ASP A 113 11.04 29.33 -5.94
CA ASP A 113 12.25 29.24 -6.77
C ASP A 113 12.99 27.96 -6.39
N SER A 114 13.23 27.07 -7.33
CA SER A 114 13.96 25.82 -7.03
C SER A 114 15.37 26.11 -6.53
N GLU A 115 15.79 25.47 -5.44
CA GLU A 115 17.14 25.60 -4.91
C GLU A 115 18.15 24.87 -5.82
N LEU A 116 17.71 23.76 -6.43
CA LEU A 116 18.53 22.95 -7.31
C LEU A 116 17.72 22.45 -8.52
N ILE A 117 18.34 22.46 -9.69
CA ILE A 117 17.80 21.85 -10.91
C ILE A 117 18.69 20.66 -11.27
N LEU A 118 18.08 19.47 -11.33
CA LEU A 118 18.71 18.25 -11.80
C LEU A 118 18.32 17.98 -13.26
N ILE A 119 19.28 17.49 -14.06
CA ILE A 119 19.07 17.14 -15.48
C ILE A 119 19.31 15.64 -15.67
N PRO A 120 18.37 14.77 -15.26
CA PRO A 120 18.51 13.33 -15.41
C PRO A 120 18.25 12.88 -16.85
N LYS A 121 18.76 11.70 -17.20
CA LYS A 121 18.43 11.00 -18.46
C LYS A 121 17.08 10.30 -18.40
N VAL A 122 16.71 9.81 -17.22
CA VAL A 122 15.48 9.04 -16.96
C VAL A 122 14.93 9.47 -15.60
N VAL A 123 13.62 9.59 -15.50
CA VAL A 123 12.91 9.86 -14.25
C VAL A 123 11.84 8.80 -14.05
N VAL A 124 11.80 8.23 -12.85
CA VAL A 124 10.75 7.30 -12.42
C VAL A 124 9.96 7.98 -11.31
N ASN A 125 8.68 8.25 -11.56
CA ASN A 125 7.80 8.85 -10.55
C ASN A 125 7.20 7.77 -9.66
N SER A 126 7.81 7.56 -8.49
CA SER A 126 7.38 6.59 -7.47
C SER A 126 6.90 7.28 -6.18
N ALA A 127 6.33 8.49 -6.29
CA ALA A 127 5.97 9.33 -5.13
C ALA A 127 4.65 8.95 -4.43
N GLY A 128 4.19 7.69 -4.56
CA GLY A 128 2.98 7.20 -3.89
C GLY A 128 1.75 8.07 -4.16
N LEU A 129 1.08 8.50 -3.09
CA LEU A 129 -0.13 9.34 -3.14
C LEU A 129 0.08 10.70 -3.85
N SER A 130 1.32 11.18 -3.89
CA SER A 130 1.69 12.46 -4.52
C SER A 130 2.13 12.32 -5.97
N ALA A 131 2.19 11.10 -6.51
CA ALA A 131 2.64 10.88 -7.89
C ALA A 131 1.80 11.65 -8.94
N PRO A 132 0.46 11.69 -8.88
CA PRO A 132 -0.32 12.49 -9.82
C PRO A 132 -0.10 14.00 -9.64
N ALA A 133 0.08 14.47 -8.40
CA ALA A 133 0.32 15.89 -8.11
C ALA A 133 1.67 16.36 -8.68
N ILE A 134 2.74 15.58 -8.47
CA ILE A 134 4.07 15.87 -9.05
C ILE A 134 4.01 15.82 -10.58
N ALA A 135 3.32 14.83 -11.16
CA ALA A 135 3.14 14.75 -12.62
C ALA A 135 2.45 16.01 -13.17
N LYS A 136 1.42 16.54 -12.50
CA LYS A 136 0.77 17.80 -12.92
C LYS A 136 1.69 19.02 -12.85
N ARG A 137 2.71 18.98 -11.99
CA ARG A 137 3.73 20.05 -11.86
C ARG A 137 4.89 19.89 -12.85
N MET A 138 4.89 18.84 -13.68
CA MET A 138 5.85 18.65 -14.78
C MET A 138 5.32 19.30 -16.06
N LYS A 139 5.89 20.45 -16.43
CA LYS A 139 5.57 21.13 -17.69
C LYS A 139 6.06 20.32 -18.89
N GLY A 140 5.23 20.18 -19.93
CA GLY A 140 5.59 19.45 -21.15
C GLY A 140 5.22 17.97 -21.17
N LEU A 141 4.59 17.44 -20.11
CA LEU A 141 3.89 16.15 -20.20
C LEU A 141 2.63 16.30 -21.07
N PRO A 142 2.30 15.28 -21.90
CA PRO A 142 1.06 15.26 -22.67
C PRO A 142 -0.18 15.37 -21.77
N ASP A 143 -1.18 16.13 -22.23
CA ASP A 143 -2.47 16.20 -21.54
C ASP A 143 -3.19 14.85 -21.54
N GLY A 144 -3.97 14.58 -20.49
CA GLY A 144 -4.84 13.41 -20.40
C GLY A 144 -4.17 12.08 -20.03
N ILE A 145 -2.85 12.05 -19.86
CA ILE A 145 -2.13 10.82 -19.41
C ILE A 145 -2.07 10.70 -17.88
N ILE A 146 -2.35 11.78 -17.16
CA ILE A 146 -2.26 11.83 -15.70
C ILE A 146 -3.59 11.34 -15.11
N PRO A 147 -3.61 10.25 -14.32
CA PRO A 147 -4.83 9.75 -13.71
C PRO A 147 -5.37 10.70 -12.63
N ALA A 148 -6.67 10.58 -12.35
CA ALA A 148 -7.28 11.26 -11.22
C ALA A 148 -6.78 10.67 -9.89
N SER A 149 -6.56 11.52 -8.89
CA SER A 149 -6.23 11.09 -7.54
C SER A 149 -7.49 10.71 -6.77
N HIS A 150 -7.46 9.57 -6.11
CA HIS A 150 -8.48 9.15 -5.15
C HIS A 150 -7.79 8.67 -3.88
N TYR A 151 -8.37 9.00 -2.74
CA TYR A 151 -7.76 8.74 -1.43
C TYR A 151 -8.70 7.91 -0.58
N ALA A 152 -8.18 6.80 -0.06
CA ALA A 152 -8.87 5.95 0.88
C ALA A 152 -8.02 5.83 2.14
N CYS A 153 -8.55 6.32 3.25
CA CYS A 153 -7.98 6.10 4.57
C CYS A 153 -8.40 4.72 5.08
N GLY A 154 -7.51 4.08 5.83
CA GLY A 154 -7.78 2.80 6.48
C GLY A 154 -7.25 2.82 7.91
N CYS A 155 -8.14 2.62 8.87
CA CYS A 155 -7.81 2.54 10.28
C CYS A 155 -7.55 1.09 10.68
N TYR A 156 -6.53 0.90 11.53
CA TYR A 156 -6.22 -0.38 12.14
C TYR A 156 -6.35 -0.29 13.66
N PHE A 157 -6.87 -1.35 14.27
CA PHE A 157 -7.00 -1.48 15.71
C PHE A 157 -6.18 -2.67 16.20
N THR A 158 -5.34 -2.44 17.20
CA THR A 158 -4.53 -3.49 17.81
C THR A 158 -5.27 -4.14 18.96
N LEU A 159 -5.22 -5.47 19.03
CA LEU A 159 -5.71 -6.22 20.19
C LEU A 159 -4.60 -6.30 21.25
N SER A 160 -4.77 -5.55 22.33
CA SER A 160 -3.79 -5.47 23.42
C SER A 160 -4.22 -6.26 24.66
N ASN A 161 -3.23 -6.62 25.51
CA ASN A 161 -3.44 -7.21 26.84
C ASN A 161 -4.23 -8.53 26.86
N THR A 162 -4.16 -9.31 25.78
CA THR A 162 -4.74 -10.64 25.72
C THR A 162 -3.89 -11.55 24.84
N LYS A 163 -4.07 -12.86 24.98
CA LYS A 163 -3.45 -13.84 24.09
C LYS A 163 -4.09 -13.73 22.71
N SER A 164 -3.28 -13.84 21.65
CA SER A 164 -3.77 -13.90 20.28
C SER A 164 -4.77 -15.07 20.11
N PRO A 165 -6.04 -14.82 19.75
CA PRO A 165 -7.02 -15.88 19.48
C PRO A 165 -6.73 -16.67 18.20
N PHE A 166 -5.95 -16.08 17.28
CA PHE A 166 -5.65 -16.67 15.98
C PHE A 166 -4.16 -16.91 15.78
N LYS A 167 -3.81 -17.90 14.95
CA LYS A 167 -2.43 -18.19 14.53
C LYS A 167 -2.17 -17.82 13.07
N HIS A 168 -3.23 -17.71 12.29
CA HIS A 168 -3.18 -17.40 10.87
C HIS A 168 -3.95 -16.13 10.53
N LEU A 169 -3.60 -15.60 9.37
CA LEU A 169 -4.30 -14.52 8.70
C LEU A 169 -5.76 -14.89 8.38
N ILE A 170 -6.72 -14.13 8.92
CA ILE A 170 -8.16 -14.36 8.66
C ILE A 170 -8.73 -13.22 7.82
N TYR A 171 -9.30 -13.59 6.68
CA TYR A 171 -9.85 -12.67 5.70
C TYR A 171 -11.32 -13.00 5.47
N PRO A 172 -12.25 -12.04 5.58
CA PRO A 172 -13.60 -12.22 5.08
C PRO A 172 -13.60 -12.30 3.55
N ILE A 173 -14.76 -12.59 2.96
CA ILE A 173 -14.93 -12.42 1.52
C ILE A 173 -15.01 -10.92 1.21
N PRO A 174 -14.29 -10.40 0.20
CA PRO A 174 -14.29 -8.98 -0.11
C PRO A 174 -15.69 -8.44 -0.36
N GLU A 175 -15.94 -7.18 -0.03
CA GLU A 175 -17.22 -6.50 -0.29
C GLU A 175 -17.09 -5.52 -1.45
N VAL A 176 -18.21 -4.96 -1.91
CA VAL A 176 -18.16 -3.92 -2.95
C VAL A 176 -17.58 -2.64 -2.32
N GLY A 177 -16.43 -2.19 -2.81
CA GLY A 177 -15.78 -0.96 -2.34
C GLY A 177 -14.80 -1.13 -1.17
N GLY A 178 -14.55 -2.36 -0.71
CA GLY A 178 -13.59 -2.64 0.35
C GLY A 178 -13.22 -4.12 0.45
N LEU A 179 -12.15 -4.40 1.19
CA LEU A 179 -11.65 -5.77 1.37
C LEU A 179 -12.29 -6.50 2.58
N GLY A 180 -13.10 -5.80 3.37
CA GLY A 180 -13.58 -6.25 4.68
C GLY A 180 -12.49 -6.13 5.77
N VAL A 181 -12.87 -6.19 7.04
CA VAL A 181 -11.91 -6.10 8.16
C VAL A 181 -11.11 -7.39 8.25
N HIS A 182 -9.79 -7.31 8.08
CA HIS A 182 -8.90 -8.47 8.17
C HIS A 182 -8.42 -8.65 9.60
N VAL A 183 -8.08 -9.89 9.93
CA VAL A 183 -7.25 -10.22 11.08
C VAL A 183 -5.85 -10.50 10.55
N SER A 184 -4.92 -9.62 10.90
CA SER A 184 -3.50 -9.79 10.60
C SER A 184 -2.71 -9.99 11.87
N LEU A 185 -1.54 -10.63 11.74
CA LEU A 185 -0.58 -10.78 12.83
C LEU A 185 0.68 -10.02 12.46
N ASP A 186 1.33 -9.40 13.44
CA ASP A 186 2.72 -8.99 13.29
C ASP A 186 3.68 -10.17 13.54
N LEU A 187 4.98 -9.94 13.35
CA LEU A 187 6.01 -10.97 13.54
C LEU A 187 6.14 -11.45 15.00
N ASN A 188 5.63 -10.70 15.96
CA ASN A 188 5.57 -11.08 17.37
C ASN A 188 4.25 -11.80 17.72
N GLY A 189 3.36 -11.99 16.75
CA GLY A 189 2.06 -12.63 16.92
C GLY A 189 0.98 -11.71 17.51
N GLN A 190 1.19 -10.39 17.57
CA GLN A 190 0.16 -9.44 17.98
C GLN A 190 -0.87 -9.24 16.86
N ILE A 191 -2.16 -9.26 17.23
CA ILE A 191 -3.24 -9.10 16.26
C ILE A 191 -3.53 -7.63 15.97
N LYS A 192 -3.77 -7.35 14.68
CA LYS A 192 -4.39 -6.10 14.20
C LYS A 192 -5.63 -6.42 13.39
N PHE A 193 -6.69 -5.65 13.64
CA PHE A 193 -7.92 -5.63 12.86
C PHE A 193 -7.90 -4.45 11.90
N GLY A 194 -8.24 -4.69 10.65
CA GLY A 194 -8.37 -3.65 9.63
C GLY A 194 -7.79 -4.06 8.28
N PRO A 195 -7.65 -3.10 7.35
CA PRO A 195 -8.15 -1.73 7.48
C PRO A 195 -9.67 -1.68 7.26
N ASP A 196 -10.34 -0.68 7.83
CA ASP A 196 -11.59 -0.19 7.24
C ASP A 196 -11.30 0.63 5.96
N VAL A 197 -12.34 1.17 5.32
CA VAL A 197 -12.17 1.99 4.12
C VAL A 197 -13.03 3.24 4.25
N GLU A 198 -12.37 4.39 4.34
CA GLU A 198 -12.99 5.71 4.30
C GLU A 198 -12.46 6.49 3.11
N TRP A 199 -13.32 6.79 2.13
CA TRP A 199 -12.95 7.64 1.00
C TRP A 199 -12.92 9.11 1.42
N ILE A 200 -11.76 9.76 1.25
CA ILE A 200 -11.55 11.17 1.60
C ILE A 200 -11.39 12.01 0.34
N LYS A 201 -11.83 13.28 0.41
CA LYS A 201 -11.88 14.18 -0.75
C LYS A 201 -10.51 14.66 -1.22
N GLY A 202 -9.51 14.61 -0.36
CA GLY A 202 -8.16 15.07 -0.63
C GLY A 202 -7.28 14.88 0.59
N ILE A 203 -5.98 14.91 0.35
CA ILE A 203 -4.95 15.11 1.36
C ILE A 203 -4.28 16.45 1.06
N ASP A 204 -3.75 17.11 2.07
CA ASP A 204 -2.80 18.19 1.79
C ASP A 204 -1.61 17.58 1.04
N ASP A 205 -1.12 18.25 0.00
CA ASP A 205 0.06 17.76 -0.75
C ASP A 205 1.36 17.97 0.06
N ILE A 206 1.34 18.87 1.06
CA ILE A 206 2.51 19.31 1.84
C ILE A 206 3.02 18.24 2.84
N PRO A 207 2.15 17.51 3.58
CA PRO A 207 2.56 16.43 4.49
C PRO A 207 3.31 15.29 3.80
N SER A 208 3.19 15.12 2.48
CA SER A 208 3.93 14.06 1.76
C SER A 208 5.44 14.31 1.64
N PHE A 209 5.90 15.53 1.97
CA PHE A 209 7.32 15.87 2.05
C PHE A 209 7.91 15.70 3.45
N LEU A 210 7.07 15.38 4.44
CA LEU A 210 7.46 15.17 5.83
C LEU A 210 7.55 13.67 6.10
N ASN A 211 8.73 13.19 6.45
CA ASN A 211 8.91 11.91 7.13
C ASN A 211 8.28 12.04 8.52
N MET A 212 6.98 11.76 8.67
CA MET A 212 6.37 11.48 9.97
C MET A 212 6.43 9.99 10.26
#